data_AF-A0A7Y4QNU6-F1
#
_entry.id   AF-A0A7Y4QNU6-F1
#
_cell.length_a   1.000
_cell.length_b   1.000
_cell.length_c   1.000
_cell.angle_alpha   90.00
_cell.angle_beta   90.00
_cell.angle_gamma   90.00
#
_symmetry.space_group_name_H-M   'P 1'
#
loop_
_entity.id
_entity.type
_entity.pdbx_description
1 polymer ?
#
loop_
_entity_poly.entity_id
_entity_poly.type
_entity_poly.pdbx_seq_one_letter_code
_entity_poly.pdbx_strand_id
1 'polypeptide(L)'
;MLNPTVVSLCRRSLFALLAVALSTLMLTPVAQAQPLITNAPGYVITWDGNNGDNPSPPNVPANIASASQGAIAYASGQLGPEIEADFHYVTNLNDGFYGNTKSWIGGSSDPTPWFAGIQLSNSVALTGIAWSRDNTGGSQDRCLGTYTLQIATNASFTTNASAWTTVGTITYTNSAAGFSP
;
A
#
# COMPACT_ATOMS: atom_id res chain seq x y z
N MET A 1 60.55 -59.68 41.94
CA MET A 1 59.40 -58.96 42.51
C MET A 1 58.17 -59.38 41.72
N LEU A 2 57.20 -60.00 42.42
CA LEU A 2 56.01 -60.65 41.86
C LEU A 2 54.97 -59.59 41.45
N ASN A 3 54.34 -59.74 40.29
CA ASN A 3 53.15 -58.94 39.96
C ASN A 3 52.00 -59.85 39.51
N PRO A 4 50.98 -60.06 40.35
CA PRO A 4 49.76 -60.76 39.97
C PRO A 4 48.70 -59.79 39.42
N THR A 5 47.88 -60.35 38.55
CA THR A 5 46.59 -59.91 37.98
C THR A 5 45.66 -59.24 39.00
N VAL A 6 44.72 -58.37 38.53
CA VAL A 6 43.30 -58.25 38.97
C VAL A 6 42.65 -56.97 38.36
N VAL A 7 41.70 -57.12 37.42
CA VAL A 7 40.21 -57.07 37.53
C VAL A 7 39.62 -55.76 37.00
N SER A 8 38.81 -55.89 35.94
CA SER A 8 37.94 -54.84 35.39
C SER A 8 36.63 -54.83 36.18
N LEU A 9 36.30 -53.68 36.78
CA LEU A 9 35.06 -53.44 37.52
C LEU A 9 34.16 -52.47 36.74
N CYS A 10 33.02 -53.02 36.32
CA CYS A 10 31.85 -52.37 35.74
C CYS A 10 31.36 -51.19 36.60
N ARG A 11 31.12 -50.02 35.97
CA ARG A 11 30.24 -48.97 36.53
C ARG A 11 29.16 -48.61 35.52
N ARG A 12 27.91 -48.90 35.92
CA ARG A 12 26.68 -48.44 35.29
C ARG A 12 26.50 -46.96 35.60
N SER A 13 26.26 -46.13 34.58
CA SER A 13 25.78 -44.76 34.75
C SER A 13 24.35 -44.67 34.23
N LEU A 14 23.40 -44.39 35.12
CA LEU A 14 22.04 -44.01 34.76
C LEU A 14 22.07 -42.62 34.11
N PHE A 15 21.60 -42.51 32.86
CA PHE A 15 21.27 -41.22 32.25
C PHE A 15 19.81 -40.89 32.56
N ALA A 16 19.59 -39.83 33.34
CA ALA A 16 18.26 -39.23 33.47
C ALA A 16 17.97 -38.41 32.21
N LEU A 17 16.94 -38.80 31.44
CA LEU A 17 16.44 -37.98 30.34
C LEU A 17 15.71 -36.75 30.92
N LEU A 18 16.29 -35.57 30.74
CA LEU A 18 15.60 -34.31 30.95
C LEU A 18 14.84 -33.97 29.66
N ALA A 19 13.53 -34.20 29.64
CA ALA A 19 12.68 -33.76 28.53
C ALA A 19 12.48 -32.24 28.61
N VAL A 20 13.16 -31.49 27.75
CA VAL A 20 12.89 -30.06 27.57
C VAL A 20 11.67 -29.93 26.68
N ALA A 21 10.53 -29.52 27.26
CA ALA A 21 9.35 -29.16 26.51
C ALA A 21 9.64 -27.85 25.74
N LEU A 22 9.86 -27.97 24.43
CA LEU A 22 10.00 -26.82 23.55
C LEU A 22 8.60 -26.25 23.28
N SER A 23 8.17 -25.29 24.10
CA SER A 23 6.94 -24.53 23.86
C SER A 23 7.10 -23.69 22.60
N THR A 24 6.55 -24.15 21.48
CA THR A 24 6.36 -23.32 20.29
C THR A 24 5.38 -22.21 20.63
N LEU A 25 5.88 -20.99 20.84
CA LEU A 25 5.05 -19.80 20.92
C LEU A 25 4.40 -19.60 19.53
N MET A 26 3.14 -19.99 19.39
CA MET A 26 2.34 -19.67 18.21
C MET A 26 2.15 -18.15 18.22
N LEU A 27 2.98 -17.43 17.46
CA LEU A 27 2.66 -16.05 17.08
C LEU A 27 1.42 -16.13 16.19
N THR A 28 0.25 -15.85 16.76
CA THR A 28 -0.91 -15.54 15.93
C THR A 28 -0.51 -14.35 15.06
N PRO A 29 -0.55 -14.42 13.72
CA PRO A 29 -0.33 -13.24 12.93
C PRO A 29 -1.36 -12.21 13.40
N VAL A 30 -0.88 -11.03 13.82
CA VAL A 30 -1.78 -9.90 14.03
C VAL A 30 -2.51 -9.74 12.70
N ALA A 31 -3.84 -9.84 12.71
CA ALA A 31 -4.62 -9.62 11.50
C ALA A 31 -4.18 -8.27 10.93
N GLN A 32 -3.61 -8.29 9.71
CA GLN A 32 -3.20 -7.06 9.05
C GLN A 32 -4.41 -6.14 9.04
N ALA A 33 -4.21 -4.90 9.48
CA ALA A 33 -5.26 -3.89 9.36
C ALA A 33 -5.69 -3.82 7.89
N GLN A 34 -6.98 -3.64 7.67
CA GLN A 34 -7.61 -3.73 6.35
C GLN A 34 -8.47 -2.49 6.12
N PRO A 35 -8.59 -2.01 4.87
CA PRO A 35 -9.40 -0.85 4.61
C PRO A 35 -10.88 -1.18 4.80
N LEU A 36 -11.63 -0.25 5.37
CA LEU A 36 -13.08 -0.36 5.41
C LEU A 36 -13.62 0.04 4.04
N ILE A 37 -14.26 -0.90 3.35
CA ILE A 37 -14.81 -0.71 2.01
C ILE A 37 -16.33 -0.64 2.08
N THR A 38 -16.91 0.40 1.47
CA THR A 38 -18.36 0.52 1.26
C THR A 38 -18.65 0.58 -0.23
N ASN A 39 -19.34 -0.42 -0.75
CA ASN A 39 -19.69 -0.50 -2.17
C ASN A 39 -20.90 0.36 -2.51
N ALA A 40 -20.86 1.05 -3.65
CA ALA A 40 -22.06 1.65 -4.23
C ALA A 40 -22.94 0.55 -4.89
N PRO A 41 -24.27 0.76 -5.02
CA PRO A 41 -25.14 -0.21 -5.69
C PRO A 41 -24.65 -0.55 -7.11
N GLY A 42 -24.56 -1.85 -7.41
CA GLY A 42 -24.10 -2.34 -8.72
C GLY A 42 -22.58 -2.48 -8.87
N TYR A 43 -21.80 -2.14 -7.84
CA TYR A 43 -20.35 -2.26 -7.84
C TYR A 43 -19.85 -3.15 -6.71
N VAL A 44 -18.69 -3.78 -6.93
CA VAL A 44 -17.99 -4.57 -5.91
C VAL A 44 -16.52 -4.17 -5.93
N ILE A 45 -16.06 -3.60 -4.84
CA ILE A 45 -14.67 -3.35 -4.52
C ILE A 45 -14.23 -4.43 -3.55
N THR A 46 -13.11 -5.07 -3.86
CA THR A 46 -12.44 -6.05 -3.01
C THR A 46 -11.00 -5.60 -2.79
N TRP A 47 -10.47 -5.86 -1.60
CA TRP A 47 -9.06 -5.64 -1.31
C TRP A 47 -8.28 -6.93 -1.54
N ASP A 48 -7.18 -6.85 -2.27
CA ASP A 48 -6.32 -7.99 -2.60
C ASP A 48 -5.28 -8.30 -1.50
N GLY A 49 -5.31 -7.54 -0.40
CA GLY A 49 -4.36 -7.67 0.71
C GLY A 49 -3.10 -6.80 0.54
N ASN A 50 -2.96 -6.10 -0.58
CA ASN A 50 -1.85 -5.21 -0.88
C ASN A 50 -2.29 -3.73 -0.75
N ASN A 51 -1.44 -2.87 -0.20
CA ASN A 51 -1.69 -1.43 -0.11
C ASN A 51 -1.04 -0.65 -1.27
N GLY A 52 -0.93 -1.27 -2.44
CA GLY A 52 -0.16 -0.71 -3.56
C GLY A 52 1.35 -0.87 -3.42
N ASP A 53 1.79 -1.72 -2.50
CA ASP A 53 3.19 -2.09 -2.26
C ASP A 53 3.79 -2.75 -3.51
N ASN A 54 5.03 -2.37 -3.83
CA ASN A 54 5.82 -2.96 -4.89
C ASN A 54 7.07 -3.55 -4.23
N PRO A 55 7.31 -4.87 -4.33
CA PRO A 55 8.49 -5.50 -3.75
C PRO A 55 9.81 -5.09 -4.42
N SER A 56 9.76 -4.37 -5.54
CA SER A 56 10.96 -3.91 -6.28
C SER A 56 10.88 -2.41 -6.62
N PRO A 57 10.87 -1.51 -5.62
CA PRO A 57 10.97 -0.06 -5.85
C PRO A 57 12.33 0.27 -6.51
N PRO A 58 12.47 1.41 -7.22
CA PRO A 58 11.72 2.66 -7.04
C PRO A 58 10.57 2.91 -8.02
N ASN A 59 10.35 2.04 -9.00
CA ASN A 59 9.40 2.29 -10.09
C ASN A 59 8.06 1.61 -9.87
N VAL A 60 6.97 2.23 -10.31
CA VAL A 60 5.64 1.64 -10.32
C VAL A 60 5.57 0.56 -11.42
N PRO A 61 4.96 -0.62 -11.15
CA PRO A 61 4.72 -1.63 -12.18
C PRO A 61 3.95 -1.06 -13.39
N ALA A 62 4.19 -1.64 -14.57
CA ALA A 62 3.54 -1.20 -15.80
C ALA A 62 2.01 -1.23 -15.67
N ASN A 63 1.36 -0.11 -15.99
CA ASN A 63 -0.09 0.06 -15.85
C ASN A 63 -0.62 1.11 -16.83
N ILE A 64 -1.90 0.98 -17.22
CA ILE A 64 -2.55 1.84 -18.21
C ILE A 64 -2.77 3.30 -17.75
N ALA A 65 -2.57 3.58 -16.46
CA ALA A 65 -2.68 4.93 -15.91
C ALA A 65 -1.36 5.71 -16.03
N SER A 66 -0.26 5.12 -16.50
CA SER A 66 1.04 5.77 -16.64
C SER A 66 1.04 6.91 -17.67
N ALA A 67 1.69 8.03 -17.33
CA ALA A 67 1.91 9.14 -18.26
C ALA A 67 2.69 8.70 -19.52
N SER A 68 3.61 7.74 -19.36
CA SER A 68 4.36 7.17 -20.49
C SER A 68 3.48 6.40 -21.50
N GLN A 69 2.27 6.00 -21.09
CA GLN A 69 1.26 5.36 -21.95
C GLN A 69 0.23 6.38 -22.48
N GLY A 70 0.42 7.67 -22.22
CA GLY A 70 -0.46 8.74 -22.69
C GLY A 70 -1.65 9.03 -21.77
N ALA A 71 -1.66 8.50 -20.54
CA ALA A 71 -2.66 8.88 -19.54
C ALA A 71 -2.33 10.25 -18.93
N ILE A 72 -3.35 11.03 -18.63
CA ILE A 72 -3.20 12.42 -18.18
C ILE A 72 -3.67 12.54 -16.74
N ALA A 73 -2.78 12.95 -15.85
CA ALA A 73 -3.13 13.24 -14.46
C ALA A 73 -3.83 14.60 -14.32
N TYR A 74 -4.76 14.66 -13.37
CA TYR A 74 -5.46 15.89 -12.98
C TYR A 74 -5.72 15.89 -11.48
N ALA A 75 -5.89 17.07 -10.91
CA ALA A 75 -6.23 17.24 -9.51
C ALA A 75 -6.94 18.58 -9.27
N SER A 76 -7.47 18.78 -8.07
CA SER A 76 -8.04 20.06 -7.62
C SER A 76 -7.00 21.19 -7.61
N GLY A 77 -5.71 20.84 -7.54
CA GLY A 77 -4.57 21.74 -7.61
C GLY A 77 -3.32 21.00 -7.14
N GLN A 78 -2.32 21.70 -6.58
CA GLN A 78 -1.04 21.10 -6.18
C GLN A 78 -0.23 21.99 -5.24
N LEU A 79 0.42 21.39 -4.25
CA LEU A 79 1.22 22.07 -3.23
C LEU A 79 2.58 22.56 -3.75
N GLY A 80 3.20 21.86 -4.71
CA GLY A 80 4.58 22.14 -5.15
C GLY A 80 4.88 23.62 -5.42
N PRO A 81 4.07 24.32 -6.25
CA PRO A 81 4.24 25.75 -6.51
C PRO A 81 4.10 26.66 -5.28
N GLU A 82 3.26 26.29 -4.31
CA GLU A 82 3.01 27.06 -3.09
C GLU A 82 4.24 27.08 -2.16
N ILE A 83 4.98 25.97 -2.14
CA ILE A 83 6.16 25.78 -1.28
C ILE A 83 7.49 25.86 -2.03
N GLU A 84 7.46 26.28 -3.31
CA GLU A 84 8.64 26.35 -4.19
C GLU A 84 9.44 25.03 -4.26
N ALA A 85 8.75 23.89 -4.30
CA ALA A 85 9.36 22.57 -4.38
C ALA A 85 9.17 21.94 -5.76
N ASP A 86 10.15 21.14 -6.22
CA ASP A 86 10.10 20.37 -7.49
C ASP A 86 9.25 19.08 -7.42
N PHE A 87 8.43 18.94 -6.37
CA PHE A 87 7.61 17.75 -6.09
C PHE A 87 6.24 18.18 -5.53
N HIS A 88 5.33 17.22 -5.33
CA HIS A 88 3.92 17.50 -5.02
C HIS A 88 3.15 18.09 -6.20
N TYR A 89 3.52 17.72 -7.42
CA TYR A 89 2.82 18.10 -8.65
C TYR A 89 1.79 17.07 -9.07
N VAL A 90 0.77 17.52 -9.79
CA VAL A 90 -0.24 16.65 -10.41
C VAL A 90 0.40 15.58 -11.29
N THR A 91 1.47 15.94 -12.01
CA THR A 91 2.20 14.99 -12.87
C THR A 91 2.88 13.86 -12.09
N ASN A 92 3.10 14.01 -10.79
CA ASN A 92 3.66 12.94 -9.97
C ASN A 92 2.67 11.82 -9.67
N LEU A 93 1.36 12.01 -9.89
CA LEU A 93 0.36 10.96 -9.69
C LEU A 93 0.60 9.72 -10.56
N ASN A 94 1.20 9.90 -11.75
CA ASN A 94 1.39 8.82 -12.72
C ASN A 94 2.71 8.89 -13.50
N ASP A 95 3.74 9.53 -12.95
CA ASP A 95 5.07 9.60 -13.55
C ASP A 95 5.83 8.25 -13.52
N GLY A 96 5.32 7.28 -12.76
CA GLY A 96 5.86 5.93 -12.67
C GLY A 96 6.90 5.73 -11.57
N PHE A 97 7.05 6.68 -10.64
CA PHE A 97 8.00 6.58 -9.53
C PHE A 97 7.31 6.65 -8.17
N TYR A 98 7.89 5.98 -7.19
CA TYR A 98 7.47 6.09 -5.79
C TYR A 98 8.32 7.12 -5.03
N GLY A 99 7.82 7.57 -3.88
CA GLY A 99 8.54 8.44 -2.96
C GLY A 99 7.78 9.73 -2.62
N ASN A 100 8.10 10.34 -1.48
CA ASN A 100 7.58 11.66 -1.15
C ASN A 100 7.90 12.73 -2.22
N THR A 101 9.07 12.66 -2.84
CA THR A 101 9.47 13.58 -3.93
C THR A 101 8.80 13.24 -5.27
N LYS A 102 7.97 12.19 -5.30
CA LYS A 102 7.21 11.68 -6.45
C LYS A 102 5.74 11.48 -6.09
N SER A 103 5.23 12.21 -5.09
CA SER A 103 3.83 12.19 -4.69
C SER A 103 3.11 13.46 -5.11
N TRP A 104 1.78 13.46 -4.98
CA TRP A 104 0.94 14.65 -5.09
C TRP A 104 0.35 15.00 -3.71
N ILE A 105 0.21 16.30 -3.45
CA ILE A 105 -0.51 16.86 -2.30
C ILE A 105 -1.27 18.09 -2.81
N GLY A 106 -2.53 18.25 -2.41
CA GLY A 106 -3.28 19.48 -2.68
C GLY A 106 -2.69 20.69 -1.93
N GLY A 107 -2.64 21.84 -2.59
CA GLY A 107 -2.27 23.12 -1.98
C GLY A 107 -3.30 23.60 -0.96
N SER A 108 -2.88 24.49 -0.07
CA SER A 108 -3.74 25.04 0.98
C SER A 108 -4.86 25.94 0.42
N SER A 109 -4.66 26.46 -0.79
CA SER A 109 -5.59 27.33 -1.51
C SER A 109 -6.39 26.61 -2.61
N ASP A 110 -6.21 25.30 -2.76
CA ASP A 110 -6.91 24.52 -3.79
C ASP A 110 -8.44 24.47 -3.54
N PRO A 111 -9.26 24.46 -4.61
CA PRO A 111 -10.70 24.29 -4.49
C PRO A 111 -11.08 22.99 -3.79
N THR A 112 -12.06 23.08 -2.89
CA THR A 112 -12.65 21.91 -2.24
C THR A 112 -13.84 21.37 -3.04
N PRO A 113 -14.08 20.04 -3.03
CA PRO A 113 -13.27 19.01 -2.38
C PRO A 113 -11.93 18.79 -3.08
N TRP A 114 -10.89 18.44 -2.31
CA TRP A 114 -9.63 17.98 -2.91
C TRP A 114 -9.86 16.65 -3.62
N PHE A 115 -9.32 16.53 -4.83
CA PHE A 115 -9.38 15.30 -5.60
C PHE A 115 -8.12 15.15 -6.45
N ALA A 116 -7.83 13.91 -6.82
CA ALA A 116 -6.85 13.54 -7.81
C ALA A 116 -7.43 12.41 -8.68
N GLY A 117 -6.99 12.34 -9.93
CA GLY A 117 -7.37 11.23 -10.79
C GLY A 117 -6.60 11.22 -12.10
N ILE A 118 -6.90 10.20 -12.91
CA ILE A 118 -6.20 9.88 -14.14
C ILE A 118 -7.20 9.72 -15.27
N GLN A 119 -7.01 10.49 -16.34
CA GLN A 119 -7.70 10.26 -17.60
C GLN A 119 -6.92 9.23 -18.40
N LEU A 120 -7.53 8.07 -18.62
CA LEU A 120 -6.95 7.02 -19.45
C LEU A 120 -7.04 7.37 -20.94
N SER A 121 -6.10 6.87 -21.73
CA SER A 121 -6.04 7.15 -23.17
C SER A 121 -7.19 6.53 -23.96
N ASN A 122 -7.83 5.50 -23.40
CA ASN A 122 -8.97 4.81 -24.01
C ASN A 122 -10.04 4.50 -22.96
N SER A 123 -11.28 4.37 -23.40
CA SER A 123 -12.33 3.77 -22.57
C SER A 123 -12.05 2.27 -22.45
N VAL A 124 -11.94 1.79 -21.21
CA VAL A 124 -11.53 0.43 -20.89
C VAL A 124 -12.37 -0.12 -19.75
N ALA A 125 -12.51 -1.45 -19.70
CA ALA A 125 -13.00 -2.11 -18.50
C ALA A 125 -11.92 -2.05 -17.42
N LEU A 126 -12.26 -1.45 -16.27
CA LEU A 126 -11.37 -1.40 -15.10
C LEU A 126 -11.59 -2.64 -14.24
N THR A 127 -10.52 -3.39 -13.98
CA THR A 127 -10.54 -4.58 -13.11
C THR A 127 -9.82 -4.35 -11.78
N GLY A 128 -9.11 -3.24 -11.65
CA GLY A 128 -8.35 -2.92 -10.45
C GLY A 128 -7.84 -1.49 -10.46
N ILE A 129 -7.49 -1.01 -9.27
CA ILE A 129 -6.84 0.27 -9.02
C ILE A 129 -5.84 0.07 -7.90
N ALA A 130 -4.72 0.79 -7.97
CA ALA A 130 -3.76 0.88 -6.89
C ALA A 130 -3.36 2.34 -6.71
N TRP A 131 -3.15 2.74 -5.47
CA TRP A 131 -2.51 3.99 -5.08
C TRP A 131 -1.67 3.71 -3.84
N SER A 132 -0.69 4.57 -3.58
CA SER A 132 0.11 4.47 -2.37
C SER A 132 0.58 5.83 -1.86
N ARG A 133 0.90 5.95 -0.57
CA ARG A 133 1.58 7.11 0.02
C ARG A 133 3.05 7.14 -0.34
N ASP A 134 3.81 6.13 0.09
CA ASP A 134 5.24 6.06 -0.12
C ASP A 134 5.77 4.62 -0.01
N ASN A 135 6.00 4.03 -1.17
CA ASN A 135 6.56 2.68 -1.30
C ASN A 135 8.09 2.64 -1.11
N THR A 136 8.73 3.77 -0.79
CA THR A 136 10.15 3.83 -0.42
C THR A 136 10.37 3.68 1.08
N GLY A 137 9.29 3.73 1.88
CA GLY A 137 9.31 3.63 3.34
C GLY A 137 9.68 4.93 4.06
N GLY A 138 9.89 6.03 3.33
CA GLY A 138 10.30 7.32 3.89
C GLY A 138 9.19 8.10 4.59
N SER A 139 7.92 7.82 4.31
CA SER A 139 6.79 8.57 4.87
C SER A 139 5.54 7.73 5.00
N GLN A 140 4.90 7.74 6.17
CA GLN A 140 3.74 6.89 6.49
C GLN A 140 2.51 7.70 6.95
N ASP A 141 2.57 9.03 6.79
CA ASP A 141 1.54 9.98 7.22
C ASP A 141 0.71 10.52 6.05
N ARG A 142 -0.38 11.22 6.37
CA ARG A 142 -1.30 11.87 5.40
C ARG A 142 -1.98 10.91 4.41
N CYS A 143 -2.16 9.66 4.84
CA CYS A 143 -2.74 8.56 4.07
C CYS A 143 -4.06 8.03 4.68
N LEU A 144 -4.42 8.51 5.88
CA LEU A 144 -5.64 8.11 6.57
C LEU A 144 -6.83 8.97 6.13
N GLY A 145 -8.02 8.40 6.20
CA GLY A 145 -9.25 9.06 5.83
C GLY A 145 -10.11 8.22 4.91
N THR A 146 -11.19 8.84 4.41
CA THR A 146 -12.12 8.20 3.47
C THR A 146 -11.88 8.74 2.07
N TYR A 147 -11.59 7.83 1.16
CA TYR A 147 -11.45 8.10 -0.26
C TYR A 147 -12.74 7.67 -0.97
N THR A 148 -13.34 8.57 -1.74
CA THR A 148 -14.48 8.24 -2.61
C THR A 148 -13.94 7.88 -3.98
N LEU A 149 -14.15 6.63 -4.41
CA LEU A 149 -13.76 6.17 -5.74
C LEU A 149 -14.88 6.48 -6.73
N GLN A 150 -14.55 7.19 -7.80
CA GLN A 150 -15.47 7.53 -8.86
C GLN A 150 -14.86 7.24 -10.23
N ILE A 151 -15.71 6.92 -11.20
CA ILE A 151 -15.35 6.69 -12.60
C ILE A 151 -16.26 7.51 -13.51
N ALA A 152 -15.76 7.85 -14.69
CA ALA A 152 -16.53 8.51 -15.74
C ALA A 152 -16.15 7.95 -17.10
N THR A 153 -17.12 7.88 -18.02
CA THR A 153 -16.90 7.49 -19.42
C THR A 153 -16.77 8.71 -20.34
N ASN A 154 -17.07 9.91 -19.85
CA ASN A 154 -16.91 11.16 -20.57
C ASN A 154 -15.69 11.92 -20.03
N ALA A 155 -14.78 12.29 -20.93
CA ALA A 155 -13.45 12.82 -20.63
C ALA A 155 -13.43 14.29 -20.12
N SER A 156 -14.55 15.00 -20.08
CA SER A 156 -14.57 16.40 -19.62
C SER A 156 -14.64 16.49 -18.08
N PHE A 157 -13.49 16.25 -17.46
CA PHE A 157 -13.30 16.10 -16.03
C PHE A 157 -13.62 17.37 -15.20
N THR A 158 -13.30 18.57 -15.68
CA THR A 158 -13.31 19.81 -14.87
C THR A 158 -14.66 20.53 -14.80
N THR A 159 -15.65 20.13 -15.59
CA THR A 159 -16.88 20.94 -15.79
C THR A 159 -18.17 20.20 -15.51
N ASN A 160 -18.12 18.90 -15.19
CA ASN A 160 -19.34 18.12 -15.00
C ASN A 160 -19.24 17.03 -13.93
N ALA A 161 -19.33 17.43 -12.66
CA ALA A 161 -19.40 16.50 -11.52
C ALA A 161 -20.52 15.45 -11.66
N SER A 162 -21.61 15.77 -12.38
CA SER A 162 -22.72 14.82 -12.61
C SER A 162 -22.39 13.69 -13.59
N ALA A 163 -21.28 13.79 -14.32
CA ALA A 163 -20.79 12.72 -15.20
C ALA A 163 -20.06 11.60 -14.43
N TRP A 164 -19.80 11.79 -13.13
CA TRP A 164 -19.09 10.82 -12.29
C TRP A 164 -20.06 9.83 -11.65
N THR A 165 -19.70 8.56 -11.76
CA THR A 165 -20.38 7.48 -11.06
C THR A 165 -19.52 7.03 -9.89
N THR A 166 -20.07 7.12 -8.68
CA THR A 166 -19.42 6.59 -7.48
C THR A 166 -19.44 5.07 -7.50
N VAL A 167 -18.26 4.46 -7.34
CA VAL A 167 -18.06 3.01 -7.23
C VAL A 167 -18.13 2.57 -5.77
N GLY A 168 -17.68 3.41 -4.86
CA GLY A 168 -17.70 3.14 -3.42
C GLY A 168 -16.73 4.04 -2.66
N THR A 169 -16.51 3.70 -1.39
CA THR A 169 -15.53 4.37 -0.54
C THR A 169 -14.53 3.39 0.03
N ILE A 170 -13.29 3.84 0.21
CA ILE A 170 -12.22 3.11 0.90
C ILE A 170 -11.74 3.96 2.06
N THR A 171 -11.83 3.45 3.28
CA THR A 171 -11.45 4.17 4.50
C THR A 171 -10.27 3.51 5.19
N TYR A 172 -9.19 4.25 5.34
CA TYR A 172 -8.00 3.86 6.11
C TYR A 172 -8.10 4.48 7.50
N THR A 173 -8.22 3.64 8.54
CA THR A 173 -8.59 4.05 9.90
C THR A 173 -7.42 4.07 10.89
N ASN A 174 -6.28 3.49 10.53
CA ASN A 174 -5.10 3.44 11.38
C ASN A 174 -3.83 3.36 10.52
N SER A 175 -2.70 3.74 11.09
CA SER A 175 -1.37 3.63 10.47
C SER A 175 -0.58 2.47 11.08
N ALA A 176 -1.23 1.33 11.34
CA ALA A 176 -0.51 0.17 11.84
C ALA A 176 0.64 -0.21 10.88
N ALA A 177 1.70 -0.83 11.40
CA ALA A 177 2.85 -1.22 10.57
C ALA A 177 2.38 -2.12 9.41
N GLY A 178 2.71 -1.73 8.17
CA GLY A 178 2.24 -2.42 6.95
C GLY A 178 0.81 -2.08 6.52
N PHE A 179 0.16 -1.10 7.16
CA PHE A 179 -1.15 -0.60 6.81
C PHE A 179 -1.13 0.93 6.66
N SER A 180 -0.48 1.35 5.58
CA SER A 180 -0.64 2.65 4.96
C SER A 180 -0.88 2.34 3.48
N PRO A 181 -1.92 2.90 2.83
CA PRO A 181 -1.80 3.08 1.39
C PRO A 181 -0.51 3.86 1.17
#